data_AF-A0A6N2I7Z6-F1
#
_entry.id   AF-A0A6N2I7Z6-F1
#
_cell.length_a   1.000
_cell.length_b   1.000
_cell.length_c   1.000
_cell.angle_alpha   90.00
_cell.angle_beta   90.00
_cell.angle_gamma   90.00
#
_symmetry.space_group_name_H-M   'P 1'
#
loop_
_entity.id
_entity.type
_entity.pdbx_description
1 polymer ?
#
loop_
_entity_poly.entity_id
_entity_poly.type
_entity_poly.pdbx_seq_one_letter_code
_entity_poly.pdbx_strand_id
1 'polypeptide(L)'
;MIRKMPSPRRAAATALTTALLSAALVSAPEASADTGNPAPPPGSSPVCAFYDGDGPTGPGERGERVSQVQCMLANRHYLPWSAVDGTFGPQTLVAVQRFQADHPPLVPTGRVTPATWSALWHAGPNRVRPLPFP
;
A
#
# COMPACT_ATOMS: atom_id res chain seq x y z
N MET A 1 -54.28 29.97 6.90
CA MET A 1 -53.20 28.97 7.00
C MET A 1 -53.15 28.48 8.45
N ILE A 2 -53.51 27.21 8.66
CA ILE A 2 -53.80 26.53 9.94
C ILE A 2 -52.69 25.47 10.16
N ARG A 3 -52.09 25.29 11.35
CA ARG A 3 -52.43 24.36 12.46
C ARG A 3 -51.50 24.75 13.65
N LYS A 4 -51.92 25.10 14.87
CA LYS A 4 -52.73 24.43 15.92
C LYS A 4 -52.09 23.13 16.47
N MET A 5 -51.41 23.29 17.63
CA MET A 5 -51.22 22.46 18.87
C MET A 5 -51.28 20.91 18.77
N PRO A 6 -50.97 20.08 19.81
CA PRO A 6 -50.39 20.26 21.15
C PRO A 6 -49.26 19.22 21.47
N SER A 7 -48.65 19.29 22.66
CA SER A 7 -47.93 18.15 23.25
C SER A 7 -48.91 17.19 23.93
N PRO A 8 -48.70 15.86 23.88
CA PRO A 8 -49.08 15.05 25.03
C PRO A 8 -48.10 13.92 25.39
N ARG A 9 -48.28 13.52 26.65
CA ARG A 9 -47.63 12.48 27.44
C ARG A 9 -47.96 11.05 26.96
N ARG A 10 -47.03 10.15 27.29
CA ARG A 10 -47.10 8.68 27.46
C ARG A 10 -48.49 8.02 27.47
N ALA A 11 -48.63 6.92 26.72
CA ALA A 11 -49.31 5.64 27.07
C ALA A 11 -49.52 4.84 25.76
N ALA A 12 -48.85 3.70 25.57
CA ALA A 12 -49.31 2.35 25.92
C ALA A 12 -50.59 1.92 25.18
N ALA A 13 -50.47 0.89 24.33
CA ALA A 13 -51.33 -0.30 24.36
C ALA A 13 -51.12 -1.18 23.12
N THR A 14 -50.66 -2.40 23.38
CA THR A 14 -51.16 -3.67 22.83
C THR A 14 -51.45 -3.77 21.33
N ALA A 15 -50.73 -4.66 20.64
CA ALA A 15 -51.35 -5.91 20.16
C ALA A 15 -50.34 -6.83 19.46
N LEU A 16 -50.49 -8.13 19.73
CA LEU A 16 -50.08 -9.27 18.92
C LEU A 16 -48.58 -9.58 18.90
N THR A 17 -48.18 -10.32 19.94
CA THR A 17 -46.98 -11.15 19.99
C THR A 17 -47.08 -12.31 18.99
N THR A 18 -46.55 -12.14 17.79
CA THR A 18 -45.97 -13.26 17.04
C THR A 18 -44.48 -13.26 17.32
N ALA A 19 -44.07 -14.14 18.23
CA ALA A 19 -42.67 -14.36 18.55
C ALA A 19 -41.97 -14.97 17.33
N LEU A 20 -41.37 -14.12 16.50
CA LEU A 20 -40.31 -14.55 15.60
C LEU A 20 -39.11 -14.89 16.49
N LEU A 21 -38.63 -16.13 16.42
CA LEU A 21 -37.38 -16.56 17.03
C LEU A 21 -36.24 -15.77 16.35
N SER A 22 -35.94 -14.59 16.89
CA SER A 22 -34.76 -13.84 16.49
C SER A 22 -33.55 -14.56 17.05
N ALA A 23 -32.89 -15.35 16.21
CA ALA A 23 -31.52 -15.78 16.46
C ALA A 23 -30.66 -14.51 16.56
N ALA A 24 -30.41 -14.08 17.80
CA ALA A 24 -29.42 -13.05 18.10
C ALA A 24 -28.05 -13.65 17.82
N LEU A 25 -27.60 -13.57 16.56
CA LEU A 25 -26.18 -13.65 16.25
C LEU A 25 -25.54 -12.43 16.88
N VAL A 26 -24.85 -12.67 17.99
CA VAL A 26 -23.94 -11.73 18.63
C VAL A 26 -23.07 -11.09 17.56
N SER A 27 -23.19 -9.79 17.38
CA SER A 27 -22.19 -9.01 16.65
C SER A 27 -20.91 -9.08 17.46
N ALA A 28 -19.98 -9.93 17.05
CA ALA A 28 -18.59 -9.80 17.48
C ALA A 28 -18.08 -8.45 16.99
N PRO A 29 -17.25 -7.72 17.76
CA PRO A 29 -16.57 -6.54 17.24
C PRO A 29 -15.62 -7.04 16.15
N GLU A 30 -15.99 -6.82 14.89
CA GLU A 30 -15.09 -6.98 13.77
C GLU A 30 -13.93 -6.01 14.00
N ALA A 31 -12.72 -6.57 14.04
CA ALA A 31 -11.48 -5.82 14.13
C ALA A 31 -11.55 -4.64 13.16
N SER A 32 -11.42 -3.43 13.70
CA SER A 32 -11.50 -2.21 12.92
C SER A 32 -10.46 -2.23 11.81
N ALA A 33 -10.92 -2.53 10.59
CA ALA A 33 -10.23 -2.12 9.39
C ALA A 33 -10.38 -0.59 9.31
N ASP A 34 -9.30 0.10 9.64
CA ASP A 34 -9.08 1.51 9.38
C ASP A 34 -9.48 1.82 7.93
N THR A 35 -10.63 2.46 7.75
CA THR A 35 -11.31 2.61 6.46
C THR A 35 -10.75 3.81 5.67
N GLY A 36 -9.47 4.09 5.84
CA GLY A 36 -8.78 5.24 5.25
C GLY A 36 -7.88 4.88 4.06
N ASN A 37 -7.28 3.69 4.06
CA ASN A 37 -6.32 3.31 3.03
C ASN A 37 -6.74 2.01 2.33
N PRO A 38 -6.88 2.00 0.99
CA PRO A 38 -7.04 0.76 0.26
C PRO A 38 -5.84 -0.15 0.54
N ALA A 39 -6.08 -1.46 0.61
CA ALA A 39 -5.00 -2.42 0.77
C ALA A 39 -3.95 -2.21 -0.33
N PRO A 40 -2.66 -2.14 0.02
CA PRO A 40 -1.60 -1.98 -0.97
C PRO A 40 -1.74 -3.02 -2.08
N PRO A 41 -1.40 -2.68 -3.34
CA PRO A 41 -1.44 -3.64 -4.44
C PRO A 41 -0.66 -4.91 -4.05
N PRO A 42 -1.09 -6.10 -4.49
CA PRO A 42 -0.37 -7.34 -4.20
C PRO A 42 1.10 -7.21 -4.64
N GLY A 43 2.03 -7.30 -3.68
CA GLY A 43 3.47 -7.10 -3.91
C GLY A 43 4.02 -5.76 -3.39
N SER A 44 3.17 -4.83 -2.99
CA SER A 44 3.58 -3.59 -2.31
C SER A 44 3.65 -3.87 -0.82
N SER A 45 4.84 -3.75 -0.25
CA SER A 45 4.98 -3.78 1.21
C SER A 45 4.12 -2.65 1.79
N PRO A 46 3.36 -2.86 2.88
CA PRO A 46 2.61 -1.77 3.53
C PRO A 46 3.52 -0.61 3.98
N VAL A 47 4.84 -0.85 4.06
CA VAL A 47 5.86 0.15 4.35
C VAL A 47 6.18 1.05 3.13
N CYS A 48 5.92 0.58 1.91
CA CYS A 48 6.22 1.26 0.65
C CYS A 48 4.94 1.40 -0.18
N ALA A 49 4.17 2.46 0.08
CA ALA A 49 2.93 2.78 -0.63
C ALA A 49 2.89 4.26 -1.05
N PHE A 50 3.96 4.72 -1.70
CA PHE A 50 4.05 6.07 -2.28
C PHE A 50 3.49 6.10 -3.71
N TYR A 51 3.56 5.00 -4.45
CA TYR A 51 3.13 4.93 -5.84
C TYR A 51 2.76 3.51 -6.24
N ASP A 52 1.61 3.36 -6.90
CA ASP A 52 1.03 2.05 -7.25
C ASP A 52 1.08 1.74 -8.77
N GLY A 53 1.74 2.58 -9.57
CA GLY A 53 1.88 2.40 -11.01
C GLY A 53 3.26 1.89 -11.45
N ASP A 54 3.41 1.61 -12.75
CA ASP A 54 4.63 1.04 -13.38
C ASP A 54 5.36 2.00 -14.34
N GLY A 55 5.07 3.30 -14.23
CA GLY A 55 5.63 4.32 -15.10
C GLY A 55 7.17 4.34 -15.07
N PRO A 56 7.84 4.49 -16.23
CA PRO A 56 9.30 4.44 -16.28
C PRO A 56 9.90 5.53 -15.39
N THR A 57 10.87 5.14 -14.55
CA THR A 57 11.52 6.03 -13.59
C THR A 57 13.03 5.99 -13.78
N GLY A 58 13.71 7.13 -13.75
CA GLY A 58 15.14 7.19 -14.04
C GLY A 58 15.88 8.40 -13.47
N PRO A 59 17.19 8.51 -13.79
CA PRO A 59 18.05 9.58 -13.28
C PRO A 59 17.50 10.98 -13.52
N GLY A 60 17.60 11.83 -12.50
CA GLY A 60 17.13 13.21 -12.55
C GLY A 60 15.62 13.38 -12.30
N GLU A 61 14.84 12.29 -12.28
CA GLU A 61 13.44 12.33 -11.87
C GLU A 61 13.30 12.48 -10.35
N ARG A 62 12.14 12.97 -9.90
CA ARG A 62 11.82 13.20 -8.49
C ARG A 62 10.34 12.91 -8.20
N GLY A 63 10.01 12.73 -6.92
CA GLY A 63 8.65 12.58 -6.42
C GLY A 63 8.30 11.15 -6.02
N GLU A 64 7.01 10.89 -5.82
CA GLU A 64 6.48 9.65 -5.23
C GLU A 64 6.94 8.38 -5.95
N ARG A 65 7.06 8.41 -7.28
CA ARG A 65 7.60 7.30 -8.06
C ARG A 65 9.00 6.91 -7.61
N VAL A 66 9.86 7.90 -7.40
CA VAL A 66 11.23 7.68 -6.96
C VAL A 66 11.27 7.21 -5.51
N SER A 67 10.45 7.81 -4.64
CA SER A 67 10.32 7.36 -3.24
C SER A 67 9.90 5.90 -3.15
N GLN A 68 8.97 5.47 -4.01
CA GLN A 68 8.54 4.08 -4.09
C GLN A 68 9.68 3.14 -4.51
N VAL A 69 10.43 3.50 -5.57
CA VAL A 69 11.62 2.73 -5.99
C VAL A 69 12.63 2.62 -4.84
N GLN A 70 12.99 3.75 -4.23
CA GLN A 70 13.97 3.80 -3.16
C GLN A 70 13.52 2.97 -1.94
N CYS A 71 12.25 3.07 -1.55
CA CYS A 71 11.69 2.28 -0.47
C CYS A 71 11.75 0.78 -0.76
N MET A 72 11.37 0.37 -1.98
CA MET A 72 11.42 -1.04 -2.39
C MET A 72 12.84 -1.59 -2.50
N LEU A 73 13.81 -0.76 -2.90
CA LEU A 73 15.23 -1.11 -2.88
C LEU A 73 15.76 -1.18 -1.44
N ALA A 74 15.32 -0.28 -0.56
CA ALA A 74 15.75 -0.28 0.84
C ALA A 74 15.23 -1.49 1.61
N ASN A 75 13.97 -1.85 1.41
CA ASN A 75 13.37 -3.07 1.95
C ASN A 75 14.10 -4.35 1.49
N ARG A 76 14.82 -4.28 0.38
CA ARG A 76 15.60 -5.37 -0.21
C ARG A 76 17.10 -5.23 0.02
N HIS A 77 17.52 -4.27 0.85
CA HIS A 77 18.93 -4.03 1.19
C HIS A 77 19.81 -3.60 0.01
N TYR A 78 19.23 -3.07 -1.07
CA TYR A 78 19.97 -2.44 -2.18
C TYR A 78 20.21 -0.94 -1.96
N LEU A 79 19.52 -0.35 -0.99
CA LEU A 79 19.67 1.05 -0.62
C LEU A 79 19.50 1.18 0.91
N PRO A 80 20.18 2.10 1.61
CA PRO A 80 19.83 2.39 3.00
C PRO A 80 18.49 3.13 3.08
N TRP A 81 17.72 2.89 4.14
CA TRP A 81 16.44 3.59 4.38
C TRP A 81 16.61 5.13 4.49
N SER A 82 17.79 5.61 4.88
CA SER A 82 18.11 7.04 4.94
C SER A 82 18.22 7.72 3.57
N ALA A 83 18.31 6.95 2.48
CA ALA A 83 18.41 7.48 1.12
C ALA A 83 17.06 7.50 0.37
N VAL A 84 15.95 7.26 1.07
CA VAL A 84 14.59 7.45 0.53
C VAL A 84 14.23 8.94 0.62
N ASP A 85 14.75 9.73 -0.31
CA ASP A 85 14.61 11.19 -0.38
C ASP A 85 13.70 11.68 -1.53
N GLY A 86 13.16 10.74 -2.32
CA GLY A 86 12.34 11.02 -3.49
C GLY A 86 13.10 11.64 -4.66
N THR A 87 14.43 11.60 -4.67
CA THR A 87 15.29 12.11 -5.76
C THR A 87 16.13 11.00 -6.38
N PHE A 88 16.06 10.86 -7.71
CA PHE A 88 16.80 9.81 -8.39
C PHE A 88 18.25 10.26 -8.63
N GLY A 89 19.05 10.15 -7.56
CA GLY A 89 20.47 10.48 -7.56
C GLY A 89 21.39 9.30 -7.92
N PRO A 90 22.72 9.51 -7.86
CA PRO A 90 23.71 8.49 -8.18
C PRO A 90 23.63 7.24 -7.32
N GLN A 91 23.27 7.38 -6.03
CA GLN A 91 23.11 6.22 -5.14
C GLN A 91 21.92 5.35 -5.56
N THR A 92 20.77 5.95 -5.88
CA THR A 92 19.60 5.25 -6.41
C THR A 92 19.93 4.56 -7.73
N LEU A 93 20.70 5.22 -8.61
CA LEU A 93 21.14 4.63 -9.88
C LEU A 93 21.94 3.34 -9.67
N VAL A 94 22.95 3.37 -8.81
CA VAL A 94 23.78 2.19 -8.51
C VAL A 94 22.94 1.07 -7.88
N ALA A 95 22.03 1.42 -6.97
CA ALA A 95 21.11 0.47 -6.34
C ALA A 95 20.20 -0.22 -7.38
N VAL A 96 19.64 0.53 -8.32
CA VAL A 96 18.82 -0.02 -9.42
C VAL A 96 19.64 -0.93 -10.33
N GLN A 97 20.85 -0.52 -10.70
CA GLN A 97 21.73 -1.36 -11.54
C GLN A 97 22.07 -2.69 -10.87
N ARG A 98 22.37 -2.69 -9.56
CA ARG A 98 22.60 -3.91 -8.79
C ARG A 98 21.37 -4.78 -8.75
N PHE A 99 20.21 -4.20 -8.43
CA PHE A 99 18.95 -4.92 -8.43
C PHE A 99 18.69 -5.58 -9.78
N GLN A 100 18.89 -4.87 -10.89
CA GLN A 100 18.72 -5.40 -12.23
C GLN A 100 19.72 -6.52 -12.56
N ALA A 101 20.99 -6.38 -12.17
CA ALA A 101 22.01 -7.42 -12.36
C ALA A 101 21.67 -8.71 -11.59
N ASP A 102 21.11 -8.57 -10.41
CA ASP A 102 20.74 -9.69 -9.54
C ASP A 102 19.42 -10.36 -9.96
N HIS A 103 18.65 -9.76 -10.89
CA HIS A 103 17.33 -10.26 -11.33
C HIS A 103 17.29 -10.47 -12.85
N PRO A 104 17.91 -11.54 -13.38
CA PRO A 104 17.75 -11.89 -14.79
C PRO A 104 16.27 -12.15 -15.14
N PRO A 105 15.81 -11.78 -16.33
CA PRO A 105 16.56 -11.32 -17.50
C PRO A 105 16.74 -9.79 -17.60
N LEU A 106 16.71 -9.05 -16.48
CA LEU A 106 16.86 -7.59 -16.53
C LEU A 106 18.29 -7.19 -16.95
N VAL A 107 18.38 -6.08 -17.69
CA VAL A 107 19.65 -5.44 -18.07
C VAL A 107 19.93 -4.32 -17.08
N PRO A 108 21.15 -4.22 -16.50
CA PRO A 108 21.52 -3.20 -15.51
C PRO A 108 21.73 -1.80 -16.14
N THR A 109 20.66 -1.27 -16.73
CA THR A 109 20.63 0.04 -17.36
C THR A 109 20.56 1.19 -16.35
N GLY A 110 20.06 0.90 -15.13
CA GLY A 110 19.83 1.91 -14.11
C GLY A 110 18.54 2.73 -14.30
N ARG A 111 17.75 2.43 -15.34
CA ARG A 111 16.39 2.97 -15.51
C ARG A 111 15.38 1.91 -15.09
N VAL A 112 14.42 2.29 -14.26
CA VAL A 112 13.32 1.43 -13.81
C VAL A 112 12.25 1.42 -14.89
N THR A 113 12.27 0.41 -15.74
CA THR A 113 11.26 0.15 -16.78
C THR A 113 10.10 -0.67 -16.20
N PRO A 114 8.96 -0.85 -16.91
CA PRO A 114 7.87 -1.71 -16.45
C PRO A 114 8.31 -3.14 -16.07
N ALA A 115 9.30 -3.70 -16.77
CA ALA A 115 9.90 -4.98 -16.40
C ALA A 115 10.64 -4.93 -15.05
N THR A 116 11.34 -3.83 -14.77
CA THR A 116 12.02 -3.62 -13.48
C THR A 116 11.01 -3.39 -12.36
N TRP A 117 9.94 -2.63 -12.62
CA TRP A 117 8.84 -2.44 -11.68
C TRP A 117 8.15 -3.76 -11.33
N SER A 118 7.83 -4.57 -12.33
CA SER A 118 7.30 -5.92 -12.12
C SER A 118 8.21 -6.75 -11.22
N ALA A 119 9.52 -6.71 -11.46
CA ALA A 119 10.47 -7.37 -10.58
C ALA A 119 10.47 -6.77 -9.16
N LEU A 120 10.37 -5.45 -8.99
CA LEU A 120 10.32 -4.83 -7.65
C LEU A 120 9.06 -5.19 -6.86
N TRP A 121 7.92 -5.50 -7.49
CA TRP A 121 6.74 -5.98 -6.74
C TRP A 121 6.76 -7.48 -6.48
N HIS A 122 7.29 -8.28 -7.42
CA HIS A 122 7.24 -9.74 -7.32
C HIS A 122 8.51 -10.36 -6.75
N ALA A 123 9.62 -9.63 -6.68
CA ALA A 123 10.84 -10.08 -6.02
C ALA A 123 10.58 -10.18 -4.51
N GLY A 124 10.34 -11.39 -4.01
CA GLY A 124 10.30 -11.66 -2.58
C GLY A 124 11.61 -11.28 -1.88
N PRO A 125 11.62 -11.18 -0.54
CA PRO A 125 12.68 -10.51 0.21
C PRO A 125 14.11 -11.08 0.06
N ASN A 126 14.32 -12.28 -0.47
CA ASN A 126 15.67 -12.85 -0.64
C ASN A 126 15.65 -14.13 -1.49
N ARG A 127 15.71 -14.03 -2.82
CA ARG A 127 16.16 -15.18 -3.66
C ARG A 127 17.58 -15.01 -4.17
N VAL A 128 18.07 -13.78 -4.24
CA VAL A 128 19.41 -13.45 -4.71
C VAL A 128 20.02 -12.54 -3.65
N ARG A 129 21.08 -13.01 -2.98
CA ARG A 129 21.76 -12.22 -1.94
C ARG A 129 22.38 -11.00 -2.61
N PRO A 130 21.95 -9.76 -2.26
CA PRO A 130 22.55 -8.56 -2.81
C PRO A 130 24.03 -8.50 -2.42
N LEU A 131 24.89 -8.12 -3.37
CA LEU A 131 26.31 -7.89 -3.06
C LEU A 131 26.46 -6.73 -2.06
N PRO A 132 27.37 -6.85 -1.06
CA PRO A 132 27.57 -5.80 -0.06
C PRO A 132 27.97 -4.48 -0.70
N PHE A 133 27.52 -3.37 -0.10
CA PHE A 133 27.91 -2.03 -0.52
C PHE A 133 29.42 -1.84 -0.33
N PRO A 134 30.16 -1.34 -1.35
CA PRO A 134 31.49 -0.78 -1.14
C PRO A 134 31.43 0.57 -0.43
#